data_AF-A0A962FL12-F1
#
_entry.id   AF-A0A962FL12-F1
#
_cell.length_a   1.000
_cell.length_b   1.000
_cell.length_c   1.000
_cell.angle_alpha   90.00
_cell.angle_beta   90.00
_cell.angle_gamma   90.00
#
_symmetry.space_group_name_H-M   'P 1'
#
loop_
_entity.id
_entity.type
_entity.pdbx_description
1 polymer ?
#
loop_
_entity_poly.entity_id
_entity_poly.type
_entity_poly.pdbx_seq_one_letter_code
_entity_poly.pdbx_strand_id
1 'polypeptide(L)'
;MLVVRRLALLVSALVAATLLGGCAIGSLGPDPSPRAGLDCVDDSDVCVRQRGAALRSLMADKSNKWVREPATPAAHASGVRLFAYRGKRRELSCADLHHGKREAEQAATGLRRSGGGLTPAQISRASMLGAEVARELAGEIRRRCRGARR
;
A
#
# COMPACT_ATOMS: atom_id res chain seq x y z
N MET A 1 -43.36 27.55 -41.64
CA MET A 1 -43.45 27.49 -40.15
C MET A 1 -44.90 27.26 -39.72
N LEU A 2 -45.43 26.04 -39.73
CA LEU A 2 -46.71 25.72 -39.06
C LEU A 2 -47.04 24.21 -38.93
N VAL A 3 -46.06 23.31 -39.02
CA VAL A 3 -46.29 21.85 -38.89
C VAL A 3 -45.60 21.26 -37.65
N VAL A 4 -44.78 22.05 -36.94
CA VAL A 4 -43.89 21.57 -35.87
C VAL A 4 -44.55 21.57 -34.47
N ARG A 5 -45.87 21.80 -34.36
CA ARG A 5 -46.48 22.15 -33.05
C ARG A 5 -47.70 21.34 -32.60
N ARG A 6 -48.09 20.26 -33.29
CA ARG A 6 -49.36 19.55 -32.98
C ARG A 6 -49.30 18.01 -32.97
N LEU A 7 -48.15 17.41 -32.75
CA LEU A 7 -48.06 15.98 -32.38
C LEU A 7 -47.26 15.77 -31.09
N ALA A 8 -47.24 16.79 -30.22
CA ALA A 8 -46.97 16.61 -28.80
C ALA A 8 -48.30 16.22 -28.15
N LEU A 9 -48.59 14.92 -28.07
CA LEU A 9 -49.66 14.24 -27.36
C LEU A 9 -50.07 13.06 -28.23
N LEU A 10 -49.44 11.92 -27.99
CA LEU A 10 -50.02 10.56 -28.02
C LEU A 10 -48.84 9.58 -28.03
N VAL A 11 -48.91 8.60 -27.13
CA VAL A 11 -47.97 7.48 -26.96
C VAL A 11 -46.74 7.74 -26.08
N SER A 12 -47.00 8.35 -24.93
CA SER A 12 -46.25 8.09 -23.69
C SER A 12 -46.59 6.67 -23.18
N ALA A 13 -46.10 5.62 -23.84
CA ALA A 13 -46.21 4.24 -23.35
C ALA A 13 -45.27 3.30 -24.13
N LEU A 14 -43.96 3.49 -24.03
CA LEU A 14 -42.99 2.41 -24.29
C LEU A 14 -41.76 2.65 -23.40
N VAL A 15 -41.96 2.38 -22.11
CA VAL A 15 -40.91 2.40 -21.09
C VAL A 15 -40.11 1.10 -21.17
N ALA A 16 -38.80 1.28 -21.22
CA ALA A 16 -37.76 0.40 -20.68
C ALA A 16 -37.64 -1.03 -21.25
N ALA A 17 -36.82 -1.18 -22.28
CA ALA A 17 -35.98 -2.36 -22.43
C ALA A 17 -34.78 -2.02 -23.33
N THR A 18 -33.59 -1.86 -22.72
CA THR A 18 -32.24 -2.22 -23.21
C THR A 18 -31.18 -1.36 -22.52
N LEU A 19 -30.85 -1.69 -21.27
CA LEU A 19 -29.57 -1.36 -20.65
C LEU A 19 -29.06 -2.63 -19.94
N LEU A 20 -28.54 -3.57 -20.72
CA LEU A 20 -27.81 -4.73 -20.21
C LEU A 20 -26.46 -4.77 -20.93
N GLY A 21 -25.47 -4.12 -20.32
CA GLY A 21 -24.11 -3.99 -20.86
C GLY A 21 -23.10 -3.79 -19.73
N GLY A 22 -22.87 -4.85 -18.96
CA GLY A 22 -21.58 -5.16 -18.32
C GLY A 22 -21.11 -4.29 -17.16
N CYS A 23 -21.74 -4.39 -15.98
CA CYS A 23 -20.95 -4.26 -14.75
C CYS A 23 -20.11 -5.52 -14.61
N ALA A 24 -18.80 -5.42 -14.87
CA ALA A 24 -17.86 -6.43 -14.42
C ALA A 24 -17.93 -6.48 -12.89
N ILE A 25 -18.75 -7.40 -12.36
CA ILE A 25 -18.76 -7.78 -10.95
C ILE A 25 -17.46 -8.55 -10.73
N GLY A 26 -16.37 -7.80 -10.54
CA GLY A 26 -15.14 -8.32 -9.99
C GLY A 26 -15.44 -8.76 -8.56
N SER A 27 -15.49 -10.07 -8.37
CA SER A 27 -15.49 -10.83 -7.12
C SER A 27 -15.49 -9.99 -5.83
N LEU A 28 -16.68 -9.89 -5.21
CA LEU A 28 -16.86 -9.53 -3.80
C LEU A 28 -16.26 -10.62 -2.90
N GLY A 29 -14.94 -10.72 -2.89
CA GLY A 29 -14.22 -11.23 -1.72
C GLY A 29 -14.21 -10.13 -0.66
N PRO A 30 -14.21 -10.46 0.65
CA PRO A 30 -13.98 -9.46 1.68
C PRO A 30 -12.68 -8.72 1.35
N ASP A 31 -12.76 -7.39 1.23
CA ASP A 31 -11.58 -6.54 1.01
C ASP A 31 -10.57 -6.91 2.10
N PRO A 32 -9.38 -7.43 1.74
CA PRO A 32 -8.42 -7.80 2.75
C PRO A 32 -8.06 -6.51 3.51
N SER A 33 -8.37 -6.50 4.81
CA SER A 33 -7.98 -5.40 5.69
C SER A 33 -6.52 -5.04 5.39
N PRO A 34 -6.15 -3.76 5.26
CA PRO A 34 -4.77 -3.35 5.01
C PRO A 34 -3.77 -3.96 6.01
N ARG A 35 -4.25 -4.37 7.19
CA ARG A 35 -3.45 -5.10 8.18
C ARG A 35 -3.13 -6.55 7.77
N ALA A 36 -4.04 -7.23 7.06
CA ALA A 36 -3.82 -8.60 6.59
C ALA A 36 -2.58 -8.70 5.68
N GLY A 37 -2.37 -7.71 4.81
CA GLY A 37 -1.17 -7.66 3.96
C GLY A 37 0.12 -7.36 4.71
N LEU A 38 0.06 -6.89 5.96
CA LEU A 38 1.25 -6.71 6.79
C LEU A 38 1.72 -8.03 7.39
N ASP A 39 0.82 -8.95 7.70
CA ASP A 39 1.17 -10.23 8.36
C ASP A 39 1.37 -11.40 7.38
N CYS A 40 1.10 -11.20 6.08
CA CYS A 40 1.23 -12.22 5.04
C CYS A 40 2.64 -12.22 4.41
N VAL A 41 3.38 -13.33 4.54
CA VAL A 41 4.82 -13.40 4.18
C VAL A 41 5.17 -14.53 3.19
N ASP A 42 4.21 -15.40 2.87
CA ASP A 42 4.41 -16.38 1.80
C ASP A 42 4.16 -15.78 0.40
N ASP A 43 4.54 -16.55 -0.61
CA ASP A 43 4.46 -16.15 -2.01
C ASP A 43 3.20 -16.70 -2.70
N SER A 44 2.18 -17.11 -1.94
CA SER A 44 0.86 -17.45 -2.50
C SER A 44 0.17 -16.24 -3.14
N ASP A 45 -0.69 -16.50 -4.12
CA ASP A 45 -1.50 -15.46 -4.75
C ASP A 45 -2.39 -14.68 -3.76
N VAL A 46 -2.76 -15.31 -2.65
CA VAL A 46 -3.49 -14.65 -1.57
C VAL A 46 -2.58 -13.63 -0.89
N CYS A 47 -1.40 -14.04 -0.42
CA CYS A 47 -0.47 -13.10 0.22
C CYS A 47 0.01 -11.99 -0.71
N VAL A 48 0.27 -12.28 -1.98
CA VAL A 48 0.68 -11.26 -2.95
C VAL A 48 -0.41 -10.20 -3.13
N ARG A 49 -1.68 -10.60 -3.28
CA ARG A 49 -2.80 -9.64 -3.40
C ARG A 49 -3.00 -8.83 -2.12
N GLN A 50 -2.91 -9.47 -0.95
CA GLN A 50 -3.05 -8.78 0.34
C GLN A 50 -1.93 -7.76 0.56
N ARG A 51 -0.68 -8.14 0.30
CA ARG A 51 0.48 -7.23 0.36
C ARG A 51 0.30 -6.04 -0.60
N GLY A 52 -0.17 -6.30 -1.82
CA GLY A 52 -0.46 -5.25 -2.80
C GLY A 52 -1.54 -4.28 -2.33
N ALA A 53 -2.63 -4.78 -1.74
CA ALA A 53 -3.71 -3.95 -1.18
C ALA A 53 -3.23 -3.10 0.00
N ALA A 54 -2.47 -3.71 0.92
CA ALA A 54 -1.88 -3.02 2.06
C ALA A 54 -0.92 -1.91 1.61
N LEU A 55 -0.05 -2.18 0.63
CA LEU A 55 0.85 -1.18 0.07
C LEU A 55 0.07 -0.02 -0.56
N ARG A 56 -0.96 -0.30 -1.37
CA ARG A 56 -1.81 0.76 -1.95
C ARG A 56 -2.46 1.62 -0.87
N SER A 57 -2.92 1.01 0.22
CA SER A 57 -3.49 1.73 1.36
C SER A 57 -2.47 2.68 2.01
N LEU A 58 -1.25 2.20 2.30
CA LEU A 58 -0.18 3.05 2.85
C LEU A 58 0.24 4.17 1.89
N MET A 59 0.24 3.90 0.58
CA MET A 59 0.56 4.90 -0.44
C MET A 59 -0.56 5.95 -0.59
N ALA A 60 -1.82 5.58 -0.34
CA ALA A 60 -2.96 6.49 -0.38
C ALA A 60 -3.06 7.38 0.88
N ASP A 61 -2.45 6.99 2.00
CA ASP A 61 -2.42 7.79 3.21
C ASP A 61 -1.57 9.06 3.02
N LYS A 62 -2.24 10.21 2.99
CA LYS A 62 -1.60 11.54 2.88
C LYS A 62 -1.03 12.02 4.21
N SER A 63 -1.52 11.50 5.33
CA SER A 63 -1.04 11.89 6.66
C SER A 63 0.26 11.20 7.05
N ASN A 64 0.60 10.09 6.37
CA ASN A 64 1.74 9.22 6.69
C ASN A 64 1.75 8.75 8.17
N LYS A 65 0.58 8.67 8.83
CA LYS A 65 0.49 8.32 10.26
C LYS A 65 1.07 6.94 10.55
N TRP A 66 0.98 6.04 9.57
CA TRP A 66 1.53 4.68 9.62
C TRP A 66 3.03 4.65 9.94
N VAL A 67 3.78 5.70 9.60
CA VAL A 67 5.23 5.79 9.88
C VAL A 67 5.49 5.65 11.38
N ARG A 68 4.64 6.24 12.23
CA ARG A 68 4.83 6.24 13.69
C ARG A 68 4.11 5.11 14.40
N GLU A 69 3.28 4.37 13.68
CA GLU A 69 2.64 3.17 14.20
C GLU A 69 3.70 2.07 14.41
N PRO A 70 3.71 1.39 15.57
CA PRO A 70 4.61 0.27 15.81
C PRO A 70 4.44 -0.81 14.73
N ALA A 71 5.55 -1.22 14.13
CA ALA A 71 5.56 -2.32 13.18
C ALA A 71 5.64 -3.67 13.93
N THR A 72 4.83 -4.65 13.50
CA THR A 72 5.00 -6.03 13.92
C THR A 72 6.21 -6.65 13.19
N PRO A 73 6.86 -7.71 13.72
CA PRO A 73 7.90 -8.42 12.98
C PRO A 73 7.42 -8.93 11.61
N ALA A 74 6.16 -9.38 11.52
CA ALA A 74 5.56 -9.82 10.26
C ALA A 74 5.39 -8.65 9.27
N ALA A 75 5.06 -7.44 9.74
CA ALA A 75 5.00 -6.23 8.91
C ALA A 75 6.36 -5.85 8.29
N HIS A 76 7.47 -6.17 8.95
CA HIS A 76 8.80 -6.05 8.35
C HIS A 76 9.06 -7.15 7.31
N ALA A 77 8.59 -8.36 7.58
CA ALA A 77 8.81 -9.54 6.73
C ALA A 77 8.03 -9.49 5.42
N SER A 78 6.80 -8.97 5.46
CA SER A 78 5.93 -8.79 4.28
C SER A 78 6.52 -7.78 3.28
N GLY A 79 7.40 -6.89 3.73
CA GLY A 79 8.06 -5.87 2.93
C GLY A 79 7.18 -4.66 2.58
N VAL A 80 5.89 -4.70 2.90
CA VAL A 80 4.91 -3.65 2.56
C VAL A 80 5.35 -2.28 3.10
N ARG A 81 5.73 -2.21 4.38
CA ARG A 81 6.19 -0.95 4.99
C ARG A 81 7.48 -0.44 4.36
N LEU A 82 8.42 -1.33 4.06
CA LEU A 82 9.68 -0.97 3.41
C LEU A 82 9.45 -0.40 2.00
N PHE A 83 8.55 -1.01 1.22
CA PHE A 83 8.16 -0.46 -0.08
C PHE A 83 7.40 0.86 0.05
N ALA A 84 6.55 1.02 1.07
CA ALA A 84 5.88 2.29 1.34
C ALA A 84 6.89 3.40 1.67
N TYR A 85 7.90 3.12 2.50
CA TYR A 85 9.00 4.08 2.75
C TYR A 85 9.73 4.47 1.47
N ARG A 86 10.09 3.49 0.62
CA ARG A 86 10.75 3.74 -0.67
C ARG A 86 9.91 4.64 -1.56
N GLY A 87 8.62 4.35 -1.71
CA GLY A 87 7.68 5.12 -2.54
C GLY A 87 7.43 6.53 -2.03
N LYS A 88 7.19 6.67 -0.72
CA LYS A 88 6.85 7.94 -0.06
C LYS A 88 8.04 8.82 0.28
N ARG A 89 9.29 8.36 0.10
CA ARG A 89 10.51 9.08 0.58
C ARG A 89 10.57 10.56 0.24
N ARG A 90 10.04 10.99 -0.90
CA ARG A 90 10.04 12.40 -1.33
C ARG A 90 8.97 13.25 -0.62
N GLU A 91 7.92 12.61 -0.12
CA GLU A 91 6.78 13.22 0.57
C GLU A 91 6.97 13.25 2.10
N LEU A 92 7.78 12.35 2.66
CA LEU A 92 7.96 12.24 4.11
C LEU A 92 8.60 13.50 4.73
N SER A 93 8.33 13.80 5.99
CA SER A 93 9.11 14.82 6.71
C SER A 93 10.54 14.32 6.99
N CYS A 94 11.48 15.20 7.34
CA CYS A 94 12.81 14.76 7.76
C CYS A 94 12.76 13.86 9.01
N ALA A 95 11.87 14.14 9.96
CA ALA A 95 11.66 13.28 11.13
C ALA A 95 11.21 11.88 10.72
N ASP A 96 10.28 11.79 9.77
CA ASP A 96 9.74 10.52 9.27
C ASP A 96 10.76 9.75 8.41
N LEU A 97 11.59 10.45 7.63
CA LEU A 97 12.72 9.85 6.94
C LEU A 97 13.71 9.21 7.91
N HIS A 98 14.06 9.91 8.99
CA HIS A 98 14.94 9.36 10.02
C HIS A 98 14.29 8.19 10.75
N HIS A 99 12.98 8.25 11.01
CA HIS A 99 12.22 7.13 11.57
C HIS A 99 12.28 5.91 10.65
N GLY A 100 11.89 6.07 9.38
CA GLY A 100 11.89 4.99 8.39
C GLY A 100 13.27 4.41 8.14
N LYS A 101 14.33 5.23 8.17
CA LYS A 101 15.71 4.72 8.07
C LYS A 101 16.04 3.80 9.24
N ARG A 102 15.73 4.20 10.48
CA ARG A 102 15.98 3.36 11.66
C ARG A 102 15.17 2.06 11.60
N GLU A 103 13.91 2.15 11.18
CA GLU A 103 13.06 0.98 11.00
C GLU A 103 13.65 0.01 9.97
N ALA A 104 14.08 0.52 8.80
CA ALA A 104 14.67 -0.27 7.73
C ALA A 104 16.01 -0.92 8.14
N GLU A 105 16.84 -0.24 8.93
CA GLU A 105 18.08 -0.80 9.50
C GLU A 105 17.80 -1.92 10.51
N GLN A 106 16.68 -1.83 11.24
CA GLN A 106 16.31 -2.79 12.28
C GLN A 106 15.50 -3.98 11.76
N ALA A 107 14.98 -3.92 10.54
CA ALA A 107 14.15 -4.98 9.96
C ALA A 107 14.81 -6.37 10.09
N ALA A 108 16.07 -6.51 9.70
CA ALA A 108 16.81 -7.77 9.80
C ALA A 108 16.91 -8.31 11.24
N THR A 109 17.09 -7.41 12.21
CA THR A 109 17.24 -7.76 13.62
C THR A 109 15.91 -8.12 14.26
N GLY A 110 14.84 -7.40 13.92
CA GLY A 110 13.48 -7.72 14.37
C GLY A 110 13.01 -9.10 13.89
N LEU A 111 13.33 -9.44 12.64
CA LEU A 111 12.97 -10.72 12.05
C LEU A 111 13.70 -11.89 12.71
N ARG A 112 15.00 -11.77 12.96
CA ARG A 112 15.78 -12.82 13.64
C ARG A 112 15.30 -13.10 15.08
N ARG A 113 14.77 -12.07 15.77
CA ARG A 113 14.26 -12.19 17.14
C ARG A 113 12.82 -12.72 17.22
N SER A 114 12.10 -12.83 16.10
CA SER A 114 10.69 -13.24 16.10
C SER A 114 10.45 -14.74 16.34
N GLY A 115 11.50 -15.54 16.56
CA GLY A 115 11.39 -16.80 17.32
C GLY A 115 10.72 -18.00 16.62
N GLY A 116 10.40 -17.91 15.33
CA GLY A 116 9.95 -19.06 14.52
C GLY A 116 8.68 -18.77 13.73
N GLY A 117 8.74 -18.95 12.40
CA GLY A 117 7.64 -18.68 11.47
C GLY A 117 8.12 -18.21 10.11
N LEU A 118 9.36 -17.72 10.03
CA LEU A 118 10.02 -17.33 8.78
C LEU A 118 11.15 -18.28 8.43
N THR A 119 11.25 -18.61 7.15
CA THR A 119 12.39 -19.34 6.60
C THR A 119 13.65 -18.47 6.58
N PRO A 120 14.86 -19.05 6.64
CA PRO A 120 16.10 -18.30 6.47
C PRO A 120 16.13 -17.47 5.17
N ALA A 121 15.52 -18.00 4.10
CA ALA A 121 15.41 -17.30 2.82
C ALA A 121 14.53 -16.04 2.91
N GLN A 122 13.38 -16.11 3.59
CA GLN A 122 12.52 -14.93 3.82
C GLN A 122 13.24 -13.87 4.66
N ILE A 123 13.95 -14.27 5.72
CA ILE A 123 14.74 -13.36 6.55
C ILE A 123 15.85 -12.70 5.71
N SER A 124 16.54 -13.47 4.88
CA SER A 124 17.59 -12.95 3.99
C SER A 124 17.05 -11.91 3.00
N ARG A 125 15.94 -12.22 2.30
CA ARG A 125 15.30 -11.29 1.36
C ARG A 125 14.85 -10.00 2.04
N ALA A 126 14.16 -10.11 3.17
CA ALA A 126 13.70 -8.94 3.91
C ALA A 126 14.87 -8.10 4.46
N SER A 127 15.97 -8.74 4.87
CA SER A 127 17.19 -8.05 5.32
C SER A 127 17.86 -7.26 4.20
N MET A 128 17.98 -7.84 3.00
CA MET A 128 18.54 -7.16 1.83
C MET A 128 17.67 -5.97 1.41
N LEU A 129 16.34 -6.16 1.39
CA LEU A 129 15.39 -5.09 1.09
C LEU A 129 15.49 -3.95 2.11
N GLY A 130 15.52 -4.27 3.40
CA GLY A 130 15.69 -3.28 4.47
C GLY A 130 16.96 -2.46 4.30
N ALA A 131 18.09 -3.12 4.02
CA ALA A 131 19.35 -2.44 3.79
C ALA A 131 19.33 -1.52 2.55
N GLU A 132 18.66 -1.92 1.47
CA GLU A 132 18.50 -1.11 0.27
C GLU A 132 17.65 0.14 0.55
N VAL A 133 16.48 -0.04 1.16
CA VAL A 133 15.60 1.06 1.53
C VAL A 133 16.30 2.03 2.49
N ALA A 134 17.04 1.52 3.48
CA ALA A 134 17.82 2.36 4.39
C ALA A 134 18.83 3.26 3.65
N ARG A 135 19.50 2.73 2.61
CA ARG A 135 20.43 3.51 1.77
C ARG A 135 19.71 4.58 0.97
N GLU A 136 18.55 4.26 0.39
CA GLU A 136 17.74 5.23 -0.37
C GLU A 136 17.24 6.38 0.53
N LEU A 137 16.71 6.04 1.72
CA LEU A 137 16.28 7.02 2.70
C LEU A 137 17.45 7.87 3.20
N ALA A 138 18.62 7.26 3.43
CA ALA A 138 19.83 8.01 3.77
C ALA A 138 20.25 8.98 2.65
N GLY A 139 20.09 8.58 1.40
CA GLY A 139 20.30 9.46 0.24
C GLY A 139 19.35 10.65 0.24
N GLU A 140 18.07 10.41 0.51
CA GLU A 140 17.05 11.48 0.62
C GLU A 140 17.33 12.42 1.80
N ILE A 141 17.68 11.88 2.97
CA ILE A 141 18.10 12.65 4.13
C ILE A 141 19.27 13.56 3.77
N ARG A 142 20.34 13.03 3.14
CA ARG A 142 21.49 13.85 2.74
C ARG A 142 21.12 14.95 1.76
N ARG A 143 20.16 14.70 0.86
CA ARG A 143 19.71 15.68 -0.13
C ARG A 143 19.02 16.89 0.51
N ARG A 144 18.08 16.67 1.45
CA ARG A 144 17.20 17.76 1.94
C ARG A 144 17.18 18.01 3.44
N CYS A 145 17.66 17.09 4.26
CA CYS A 145 17.62 17.22 5.71
C CYS A 145 18.93 17.83 6.23
N ARG A 146 19.15 19.12 5.96
CA ARG A 146 20.21 19.88 6.61
C ARG A 146 19.73 20.31 8.00
N GLY A 147 20.55 20.11 9.03
CA GLY A 147 20.24 20.54 10.41
C GLY A 147 19.37 19.58 11.23
N ALA A 148 18.76 18.55 10.64
CA ALA A 148 18.04 17.50 11.37
C ALA A 148 19.02 16.48 11.98
N ARG A 149 19.90 16.92 12.89
CA ARG A 149 20.68 16.03 13.73
C ARG A 149 19.95 15.84 15.06
N ARG A 150 19.26 14.68 15.14
CA ARG A 150 18.72 14.01 16.34
C ARG A 150 17.61 14.73 17.08
#